data_AF-A0A963AQ04-F1
#
_entry.id   AF-A0A963AQ04-F1
#
_cell.length_a   1.000
_cell.length_b   1.000
_cell.length_c   1.000
_cell.angle_alpha   90.00
_cell.angle_beta   90.00
_cell.angle_gamma   90.00
#
_symmetry.space_group_name_H-M   'P 1'
#
loop_
_entity.id
_entity.type
_entity.pdbx_description
1 polymer ?
#
loop_
_entity_poly.entity_id
_entity_poly.type
_entity_poly.pdbx_seq_one_letter_code
_entity_poly.pdbx_strand_id
1 'polypeptide(L)'
;GSFLMGSETGEPNEQPEHPVTLDPYFIDLFEVNNEKYQACVAEGGCTQANLRNSFRRSGYRDDPTFANYPVIGVTWDQATAYCTWAGGRLPTEAEWEFAASGPDNFTWPWGNEFDANLSAASSLDTEPVDDFPAGASPFNVFNMAGNVNEWVQDRFDGNFYANSPETNPVNLESGSNRIYRGGSFDNTNGAFFTTSRRY
;
A
#
# COMPACT_ATOMS: atom_id res chain seq x y z
N GLY A 1 -2.88 17.44 5.44
CA GLY A 1 -2.22 17.76 6.73
C GLY A 1 -0.73 17.85 6.51
N SER A 2 0.08 17.95 7.57
CA SER A 2 1.54 17.95 7.44
C SER A 2 2.14 16.86 8.33
N PHE A 3 3.24 16.27 7.87
CA PHE A 3 4.01 15.24 8.58
C PHE A 3 5.46 15.25 8.08
N LEU A 4 6.31 14.47 8.74
CA LEU A 4 7.67 14.22 8.29
C LEU A 4 7.71 12.95 7.43
N MET A 5 7.99 13.06 6.14
CA MET A 5 8.06 11.90 5.26
C MET A 5 9.47 11.30 5.29
N GLY A 6 9.58 9.98 5.37
CA GLY A 6 10.84 9.26 5.44
C GLY A 6 11.37 9.06 6.85
N SER A 7 12.66 8.74 6.94
CA SER A 7 13.33 8.45 8.22
C SER A 7 14.79 8.89 8.14
N GLU A 8 15.34 9.40 9.25
CA GLU A 8 16.78 9.68 9.39
C GLU A 8 17.62 8.43 9.65
N THR A 9 16.99 7.34 10.10
CA THR A 9 17.69 6.10 10.52
C THR A 9 17.26 4.86 9.73
N GLY A 10 16.30 5.01 8.83
CA GLY A 10 15.81 3.95 7.94
C GLY A 10 16.82 3.59 6.84
N GLU A 11 16.38 2.78 5.89
CA GLU A 11 17.19 2.42 4.72
C GLU A 11 17.61 3.66 3.92
N PRO A 12 18.71 3.62 3.14
CA PRO A 12 19.19 4.78 2.39
C PRO A 12 18.16 5.41 1.44
N ASN A 13 17.20 4.62 0.94
CA ASN A 13 16.14 5.10 0.06
C ASN A 13 14.95 5.73 0.81
N GLU A 14 14.90 5.61 2.14
CA GLU A 14 13.92 6.22 3.05
C GLU A 14 14.42 7.56 3.62
N GLN A 15 15.67 7.92 3.34
CA GLN A 15 16.34 9.14 3.79
C GLN A 15 16.35 10.25 2.71
N PRO A 16 16.46 11.54 3.11
CA PRO A 16 16.29 12.04 4.48
C PRO A 16 14.81 12.13 4.88
N GLU A 17 14.58 12.27 6.18
CA GLU A 17 13.28 12.72 6.68
C GLU A 17 13.07 14.19 6.26
N HIS A 18 11.89 14.53 5.75
CA HIS A 18 11.62 15.86 5.22
C HIS A 18 10.16 16.29 5.40
N PRO A 19 9.87 17.60 5.53
CA PRO A 19 8.51 18.07 5.73
C PRO A 19 7.67 17.92 4.46
N VAL A 20 6.47 17.37 4.62
CA VAL A 20 5.47 17.26 3.56
C VAL A 20 4.12 17.77 4.04
N THR A 21 3.43 18.51 3.16
CA THR A 21 2.06 18.99 3.33
C THR A 21 1.20 18.45 2.20
N LEU A 22 0.08 17.83 2.57
CA LEU A 22 -0.90 17.26 1.65
C LEU A 22 -2.22 18.02 1.73
N ASP A 23 -2.81 18.28 0.57
CA ASP A 23 -4.22 18.66 0.46
C ASP A 23 -5.14 17.53 0.95
N PRO A 24 -6.41 17.81 1.28
CA PRO A 24 -7.37 16.75 1.60
C PRO A 24 -7.58 15.79 0.43
N TYR A 25 -7.56 14.49 0.72
CA TYR A 25 -7.82 13.41 -0.24
C TYR A 25 -8.62 12.29 0.43
N PHE A 26 -9.13 11.37 -0.38
CA PHE A 26 -9.69 10.11 0.09
C PHE A 26 -8.73 8.97 -0.27
N ILE A 27 -8.69 7.97 0.59
CA ILE A 27 -8.01 6.69 0.37
C ILE A 27 -8.98 5.58 0.80
N ASP A 28 -8.95 4.45 0.11
CA ASP A 28 -9.80 3.31 0.46
C ASP A 28 -9.42 2.81 1.87
N LEU A 29 -10.42 2.44 2.68
CA LEU A 29 -10.19 1.89 4.03
C LEU A 29 -9.52 0.51 4.01
N PHE A 30 -9.66 -0.21 2.89
CA PHE A 30 -9.22 -1.57 2.71
C PHE A 30 -8.57 -1.70 1.34
N GLU A 31 -7.65 -2.65 1.21
CA GLU A 31 -7.15 -3.09 -0.09
C GLU A 31 -8.31 -3.50 -1.02
N VAL A 32 -8.09 -3.41 -2.33
CA VAL A 32 -9.05 -3.88 -3.33
C VAL A 32 -9.15 -5.40 -3.23
N ASN A 33 -10.34 -5.91 -2.88
CA ASN A 33 -10.57 -7.34 -2.78
C ASN A 33 -10.86 -8.00 -4.14
N ASN A 34 -10.80 -9.33 -4.19
CA ASN A 34 -11.05 -10.11 -5.40
C ASN A 34 -12.44 -9.82 -5.99
N GLU A 35 -13.49 -9.71 -5.16
CA GLU A 35 -14.86 -9.43 -5.62
C GLU A 35 -14.94 -8.12 -6.41
N LYS A 36 -14.44 -7.02 -5.84
CA LYS A 36 -14.44 -5.70 -6.48
C LYS A 36 -13.64 -5.72 -7.77
N TYR A 37 -12.46 -6.36 -7.77
CA TYR A 37 -11.65 -6.44 -8.99
C TYR A 37 -12.32 -7.28 -10.08
N GLN A 38 -12.98 -8.40 -9.73
CA GLN A 38 -13.76 -9.19 -10.69
C GLN A 38 -14.94 -8.42 -11.27
N ALA A 39 -15.57 -7.52 -10.51
CA ALA A 39 -16.60 -6.62 -11.06
C ALA A 39 -16.04 -5.70 -12.15
N CYS A 40 -14.86 -5.09 -11.92
CA CYS A 40 -14.17 -4.29 -12.93
C CYS A 40 -13.86 -5.09 -14.21
N VAL A 41 -13.43 -6.35 -14.06
CA VAL A 41 -13.17 -7.24 -15.21
C VAL A 41 -14.46 -7.58 -15.96
N ALA A 42 -15.53 -7.92 -15.24
CA ALA A 42 -16.81 -8.28 -15.84
C ALA A 42 -17.44 -7.12 -16.64
N GLU A 43 -17.21 -5.89 -16.22
CA GLU A 43 -17.66 -4.68 -16.91
C GLU A 43 -16.70 -4.20 -18.02
N GLY A 44 -15.56 -4.88 -18.20
CA GLY A 44 -14.56 -4.54 -19.22
C GLY A 44 -13.68 -3.35 -18.87
N GLY A 45 -13.71 -2.86 -17.63
CA GLY A 45 -12.82 -1.81 -17.13
C GLY A 45 -11.40 -2.30 -16.81
N CYS A 46 -11.26 -3.59 -16.49
CA CYS A 46 -9.99 -4.21 -16.12
C CYS A 46 -9.69 -5.45 -16.96
N THR A 47 -8.40 -5.79 -17.08
CA THR A 47 -7.96 -7.12 -17.50
C THR A 47 -7.79 -8.04 -16.30
N GLN A 48 -7.83 -9.36 -16.52
CA GLN A 48 -7.71 -10.34 -15.44
C GLN A 48 -6.38 -10.21 -14.69
N ALA A 49 -6.42 -10.29 -13.36
CA ALA A 49 -5.20 -10.40 -12.55
C ALA A 49 -4.36 -11.62 -12.99
N ASN A 50 -3.04 -11.47 -13.06
CA ASN A 50 -2.15 -12.45 -13.68
C ASN A 50 -2.04 -13.74 -12.86
N LEU A 51 -2.17 -13.63 -11.53
CA LEU A 51 -2.14 -14.78 -10.64
C LEU A 51 -3.56 -15.30 -10.40
N ARG A 52 -3.75 -16.59 -10.68
CA ARG A 52 -5.00 -17.30 -10.35
C ARG A 52 -4.99 -17.90 -8.94
N ASN A 53 -3.80 -18.20 -8.42
CA ASN A 53 -3.58 -18.86 -7.14
C ASN A 53 -2.77 -17.91 -6.24
N SER A 54 -3.00 -17.97 -4.93
CA SER A 54 -2.08 -17.40 -3.94
C SER A 54 -1.00 -18.42 -3.57
N PHE A 55 -0.20 -18.13 -2.55
CA PHE A 55 0.90 -19.01 -2.14
C PHE A 55 0.44 -20.41 -1.74
N ARG A 56 -0.70 -20.53 -1.04
CA ARG A 56 -1.24 -21.81 -0.53
C ARG A 56 -2.62 -22.18 -1.06
N ARG A 57 -3.27 -21.31 -1.84
CA ARG A 57 -4.67 -21.48 -2.24
C ARG A 57 -4.83 -21.52 -3.76
N SER A 58 -5.32 -22.66 -4.26
CA SER A 58 -5.67 -22.84 -5.67
C SER A 58 -7.00 -22.18 -5.98
N GLY A 59 -7.10 -21.52 -7.13
CA GLY A 59 -8.32 -20.83 -7.55
C GLY A 59 -8.61 -19.54 -6.77
N TYR A 60 -7.66 -19.04 -5.96
CA TYR A 60 -7.78 -17.84 -5.13
C TYR A 60 -8.54 -16.69 -5.78
N ARG A 61 -8.20 -16.35 -7.03
CA ARG A 61 -8.80 -15.23 -7.76
C ARG A 61 -10.28 -15.45 -8.12
N ASP A 62 -10.67 -16.69 -8.38
CA ASP A 62 -11.98 -17.05 -8.97
C ASP A 62 -12.93 -17.72 -7.95
N ASP A 63 -12.42 -18.16 -6.80
CA ASP A 63 -13.18 -18.89 -5.78
C ASP A 63 -13.89 -17.89 -4.83
N PRO A 64 -15.22 -17.95 -4.69
CA PRO A 64 -15.99 -17.06 -3.82
C PRO A 64 -15.54 -17.07 -2.35
N THR A 65 -14.88 -18.13 -1.90
CA THR A 65 -14.30 -18.21 -0.53
C THR A 65 -13.28 -17.10 -0.28
N PHE A 66 -12.60 -16.63 -1.34
CA PHE A 66 -11.58 -15.57 -1.25
C PHE A 66 -12.06 -14.23 -1.81
N ALA A 67 -13.39 -14.05 -1.97
CA ALA A 67 -13.99 -12.82 -2.47
C ALA A 67 -13.54 -11.57 -1.69
N ASN A 68 -13.44 -11.69 -0.36
CA ASN A 68 -13.04 -10.60 0.55
C ASN A 68 -11.52 -10.56 0.84
N TYR A 69 -10.71 -11.32 0.13
CA TYR A 69 -9.24 -11.24 0.24
C TYR A 69 -8.68 -10.29 -0.83
N PRO A 70 -7.50 -9.68 -0.60
CA PRO A 70 -6.94 -8.71 -1.54
C PRO A 70 -6.69 -9.35 -2.90
N VAL A 71 -6.95 -8.61 -3.97
CA VAL A 71 -6.52 -9.02 -5.32
C VAL A 71 -4.99 -9.02 -5.37
N ILE A 72 -4.41 -10.08 -5.93
CA ILE A 72 -2.95 -10.23 -6.06
C ILE A 72 -2.52 -10.43 -7.51
N GLY A 73 -1.24 -10.19 -7.78
CA GLY A 73 -0.68 -10.42 -9.11
C GLY A 73 -1.18 -9.44 -10.18
N VAL A 74 -1.59 -8.24 -9.76
CA VAL A 74 -1.92 -7.13 -10.65
C VAL A 74 -0.67 -6.31 -10.95
N THR A 75 -0.52 -5.90 -12.21
CA THR A 75 0.51 -4.92 -12.59
C THR A 75 0.10 -3.51 -12.15
N TRP A 76 1.05 -2.58 -12.14
CA TRP A 76 0.74 -1.16 -11.89
C TRP A 76 -0.30 -0.60 -12.87
N ASP A 77 -0.23 -0.98 -14.15
CA ASP A 77 -1.21 -0.56 -15.17
C ASP A 77 -2.61 -1.13 -14.88
N GLN A 78 -2.69 -2.39 -14.41
CA GLN A 78 -3.94 -3.01 -14.00
C GLN A 78 -4.55 -2.33 -12.77
N ALA A 79 -3.72 -2.01 -11.77
CA ALA A 79 -4.16 -1.26 -10.60
C ALA A 79 -4.67 0.15 -10.98
N THR A 80 -3.96 0.84 -11.87
CA THR A 80 -4.38 2.14 -12.40
C THR A 80 -5.69 2.08 -13.17
N ALA A 81 -5.87 1.04 -14.00
CA ALA A 81 -7.11 0.80 -14.73
C ALA A 81 -8.28 0.56 -13.77
N TYR A 82 -8.08 -0.24 -12.72
CA TYR A 82 -9.09 -0.45 -11.68
C TYR A 82 -9.48 0.87 -10.99
N CYS A 83 -8.49 1.65 -10.53
CA CYS A 83 -8.77 2.93 -9.88
C CYS A 83 -9.55 3.86 -10.82
N THR A 84 -9.17 3.92 -12.10
CA THR A 84 -9.87 4.75 -13.10
C THR A 84 -11.32 4.31 -13.29
N TRP A 85 -11.57 2.99 -13.41
CA TRP A 85 -12.93 2.43 -13.52
C TRP A 85 -13.76 2.71 -12.26
N ALA A 86 -13.15 2.62 -11.07
CA ALA A 86 -13.80 2.92 -9.80
C ALA A 86 -14.02 4.43 -9.55
N GLY A 87 -13.56 5.30 -10.46
CA GLY A 87 -13.67 6.75 -10.34
C GLY A 87 -12.64 7.41 -9.40
N GLY A 88 -11.56 6.71 -9.10
CA GLY A 88 -10.44 7.18 -8.28
C GLY A 88 -9.09 7.15 -9.01
N ARG A 89 -8.01 7.10 -8.23
CA ARG A 89 -6.61 6.96 -8.68
C ARG A 89 -5.81 6.20 -7.64
N LEU A 90 -4.62 5.73 -8.01
CA LEU A 90 -3.64 5.30 -7.00
C LEU A 90 -3.26 6.49 -6.09
N PRO A 91 -2.95 6.25 -4.81
CA PRO A 91 -2.40 7.29 -3.94
C PRO A 91 -1.01 7.71 -4.44
N THR A 92 -0.56 8.92 -4.13
CA THR A 92 0.88 9.21 -4.19
C THR A 92 1.60 8.46 -3.06
N GLU A 93 2.91 8.31 -3.17
CA GLU A 93 3.72 7.72 -2.10
C GLU A 93 3.55 8.47 -0.78
N ALA A 94 3.53 9.81 -0.85
CA ALA A 94 3.35 10.66 0.33
C ALA A 94 1.95 10.53 0.94
N GLU A 95 0.91 10.45 0.12
CA GLU A 95 -0.46 10.18 0.59
C GLU A 95 -0.58 8.83 1.27
N TRP A 96 0.08 7.81 0.73
CA TRP A 96 0.09 6.48 1.33
C TRP A 96 0.80 6.50 2.70
N GLU A 97 1.99 7.10 2.77
CA GLU A 97 2.77 7.16 4.01
C GLU A 97 2.06 7.98 5.10
N PHE A 98 1.45 9.11 4.74
CA PHE A 98 0.64 9.89 5.67
C PHE A 98 -0.57 9.10 6.15
N ALA A 99 -1.26 8.37 5.25
CA ALA A 99 -2.40 7.54 5.63
C ALA A 99 -1.99 6.41 6.60
N ALA A 100 -0.76 5.90 6.49
CA ALA A 100 -0.23 4.88 7.38
C ALA A 100 0.23 5.43 8.73
N SER A 101 1.03 6.50 8.74
CA SER A 101 1.74 6.99 9.92
C SER A 101 0.98 8.08 10.71
N GLY A 102 0.08 8.80 10.05
CA GLY A 102 -0.60 9.96 10.65
C GLY A 102 0.34 11.15 10.92
N PRO A 103 -0.20 12.23 11.52
CA PRO A 103 0.59 13.42 11.85
C PRO A 103 1.61 13.17 12.98
N ASP A 104 1.47 12.06 13.72
CA ASP A 104 2.36 11.68 14.82
C ASP A 104 3.52 10.79 14.35
N ASN A 105 3.64 10.54 13.04
CA ASN A 105 4.77 9.83 12.44
C ASN A 105 5.01 8.43 13.02
N PHE A 106 3.96 7.63 13.19
CA PHE A 106 4.12 6.30 13.76
C PHE A 106 4.96 5.37 12.90
N THR A 107 5.83 4.59 13.57
CA THR A 107 6.70 3.57 12.95
C THR A 107 5.90 2.46 12.27
N TRP A 108 4.81 2.02 12.89
CA TRP A 108 3.79 1.13 12.32
C TRP A 108 2.43 1.82 12.40
N PRO A 109 1.42 1.41 11.61
CA PRO A 109 0.12 2.08 11.60
C PRO A 109 -0.55 2.23 12.98
N TRP A 110 -0.29 1.27 13.88
CA TRP A 110 -0.83 1.25 15.24
C TRP A 110 0.06 1.89 16.31
N GLY A 111 1.25 2.39 15.95
CA GLY A 111 2.16 3.06 16.89
C GLY A 111 3.63 2.67 16.75
N ASN A 112 4.37 2.80 17.84
CA ASN A 112 5.84 2.70 17.85
C ASN A 112 6.39 1.42 18.48
N GLU A 113 5.51 0.49 18.86
CA GLU A 113 5.88 -0.83 19.38
C GLU A 113 5.36 -1.89 18.42
N PHE A 114 6.25 -2.77 17.95
CA PHE A 114 5.87 -3.83 17.03
C PHE A 114 4.99 -4.87 17.70
N ASP A 115 3.86 -5.21 17.06
CA ASP A 115 3.02 -6.34 17.44
C ASP A 115 2.63 -7.13 16.19
N ALA A 116 3.14 -8.36 16.10
CA ALA A 116 2.90 -9.24 14.96
C ALA A 116 1.45 -9.76 14.87
N ASN A 117 0.61 -9.54 15.89
CA ASN A 117 -0.81 -9.90 15.89
C ASN A 117 -1.71 -8.81 15.30
N LEU A 118 -1.15 -7.65 14.95
CA LEU A 118 -1.87 -6.51 14.37
C LEU A 118 -1.73 -6.42 12.84
N SER A 119 -1.16 -7.45 12.22
CA SER A 119 -0.96 -7.54 10.78
C SER A 119 -0.84 -8.99 10.34
N ALA A 120 -0.85 -9.20 9.02
CA ALA A 120 -0.57 -10.52 8.42
C ALA A 120 0.92 -10.94 8.52
N ALA A 121 1.73 -10.31 9.37
CA ALA A 121 3.16 -10.59 9.53
C ALA A 121 3.49 -12.04 9.95
N SER A 122 2.55 -12.69 10.65
CA SER A 122 2.65 -14.09 11.06
C SER A 122 1.78 -15.02 10.20
N SER A 123 1.04 -14.47 9.23
CA SER A 123 0.21 -15.26 8.34
C SER A 123 1.07 -15.97 7.31
N LEU A 124 0.55 -17.10 6.81
CA LEU A 124 1.26 -17.94 5.86
C LEU A 124 0.89 -17.65 4.40
N ASP A 125 -0.01 -16.68 4.20
CA ASP A 125 -0.61 -16.22 2.96
C ASP A 125 -1.42 -14.93 3.29
N THR A 126 -2.08 -14.30 2.31
CA THR A 126 -2.95 -13.11 2.54
C THR A 126 -4.11 -13.37 3.51
N GLU A 127 -4.56 -12.33 4.20
CA GLU A 127 -5.76 -12.36 5.06
C GLU A 127 -6.90 -11.51 4.46
N PRO A 128 -8.16 -11.65 4.94
CA PRO A 128 -9.25 -10.79 4.51
C PRO A 128 -8.90 -9.31 4.65
N VAL A 129 -9.38 -8.48 3.74
CA VAL A 129 -8.98 -7.05 3.68
C VAL A 129 -9.44 -6.25 4.91
N ASP A 130 -10.41 -6.75 5.66
CA ASP A 130 -10.96 -6.18 6.89
C ASP A 130 -10.47 -6.88 8.18
N ASP A 131 -9.47 -7.75 8.07
CA ASP A 131 -8.81 -8.36 9.23
C ASP A 131 -7.85 -7.38 9.92
N PHE A 132 -7.47 -7.69 11.16
CA PHE A 132 -6.62 -6.85 12.02
C PHE A 132 -7.14 -5.43 12.29
N PRO A 133 -8.39 -5.25 12.79
CA PRO A 133 -8.93 -3.92 13.07
C PRO A 133 -8.14 -3.10 14.09
N ALA A 134 -7.44 -3.77 15.02
CA ALA A 134 -6.56 -3.10 15.98
C ALA A 134 -5.20 -2.66 15.37
N GLY A 135 -4.90 -3.11 14.15
CA GLY A 135 -3.74 -2.69 13.37
C GLY A 135 -4.02 -1.57 12.37
N ALA A 136 -5.23 -1.02 12.37
CA ALA A 136 -5.59 0.09 11.50
C ALA A 136 -4.79 1.36 11.84
N SER A 137 -4.55 2.19 10.82
CA SER A 137 -3.85 3.46 10.97
C SER A 137 -4.67 4.49 11.79
N PRO A 138 -4.10 5.67 12.14
CA PRO A 138 -4.84 6.75 12.79
C PRO A 138 -6.06 7.25 12.01
N PHE A 139 -6.16 6.91 10.72
CA PHE A 139 -7.27 7.24 9.83
C PHE A 139 -8.20 6.06 9.55
N ASN A 140 -8.10 4.97 10.33
CA ASN A 140 -8.83 3.72 10.15
C ASN A 140 -8.56 3.02 8.80
N VAL A 141 -7.37 3.20 8.22
CA VAL A 141 -6.97 2.45 7.02
C VAL A 141 -6.30 1.15 7.45
N PHE A 142 -6.81 0.03 6.97
CA PHE A 142 -6.41 -1.31 7.39
C PHE A 142 -5.24 -1.79 6.54
N ASN A 143 -4.49 -2.75 7.08
CA ASN A 143 -3.45 -3.48 6.35
C ASN A 143 -2.36 -2.61 5.70
N MET A 144 -2.19 -1.36 6.14
CA MET A 144 -1.07 -0.48 5.74
C MET A 144 0.30 -1.02 6.19
N ALA A 145 0.35 -2.14 6.92
CA ALA A 145 1.55 -2.90 7.22
C ALA A 145 1.27 -4.40 7.03
N GLY A 146 1.90 -5.01 6.03
CA GLY A 146 1.72 -6.42 5.68
C GLY A 146 0.55 -6.66 4.72
N ASN A 147 -0.01 -7.87 4.76
CA ASN A 147 -0.97 -8.42 3.81
C ASN A 147 -0.46 -8.43 2.36
N VAL A 148 -0.63 -7.35 1.58
CA VAL A 148 -0.04 -7.24 0.25
C VAL A 148 0.68 -5.92 0.03
N ASN A 149 1.69 -5.95 -0.85
CA ASN A 149 2.33 -4.73 -1.31
C ASN A 149 1.33 -3.87 -2.11
N GLU A 150 1.30 -2.57 -1.84
CA GLU A 150 0.35 -1.64 -2.45
C GLU A 150 1.03 -0.71 -3.44
N TRP A 151 0.56 -0.69 -4.69
CA TRP A 151 1.06 0.21 -5.73
C TRP A 151 0.69 1.67 -5.43
N VAL A 152 1.64 2.59 -5.63
CA VAL A 152 1.42 4.04 -5.61
C VAL A 152 1.68 4.65 -6.98
N GLN A 153 1.29 5.91 -7.22
CA GLN A 153 1.52 6.60 -8.50
C GLN A 153 3.01 6.74 -8.84
N ASP A 154 3.83 6.92 -7.81
CA ASP A 154 5.20 7.36 -7.91
C ASP A 154 6.13 6.37 -8.58
N ARG A 155 7.08 6.94 -9.31
CA ARG A 155 8.27 6.26 -9.81
C ARG A 155 9.39 6.37 -8.80
N PHE A 156 10.20 5.32 -8.72
CA PHE A 156 11.33 5.30 -7.81
C PHE A 156 12.48 6.16 -8.33
N ASP A 157 12.89 7.12 -7.50
CA ASP A 157 14.13 7.87 -7.63
C ASP A 157 14.76 8.03 -6.24
N GLY A 158 15.98 7.51 -6.09
CA GLY A 158 16.70 7.51 -4.83
C GLY A 158 17.09 8.90 -4.34
N ASN A 159 17.06 9.92 -5.20
CA ASN A 159 17.31 11.31 -4.82
C ASN A 159 16.02 12.12 -4.61
N PHE A 160 14.84 11.50 -4.76
CA PHE A 160 13.58 12.22 -4.71
C PHE A 160 13.36 12.89 -3.35
N TYR A 161 13.56 12.18 -2.24
CA TYR A 161 13.34 12.73 -0.89
C TYR A 161 14.23 13.97 -0.62
N ALA A 162 15.50 13.94 -1.04
CA ALA A 162 16.42 15.06 -0.86
C ALA A 162 16.04 16.32 -1.68
N ASN A 163 15.22 16.17 -2.72
CA ASN A 163 14.79 17.25 -3.62
C ASN A 163 13.26 17.40 -3.68
N SER A 164 12.55 16.78 -2.73
CA SER A 164 11.10 16.64 -2.75
C SER A 164 10.44 18.01 -2.54
N PRO A 165 9.40 18.38 -3.33
CA PRO A 165 8.63 19.58 -3.04
C PRO A 165 7.82 19.38 -1.75
N GLU A 166 7.75 20.42 -0.92
CA GLU A 166 7.04 20.32 0.37
C GLU A 166 5.53 20.12 0.25
N THR A 167 4.90 20.48 -0.87
CA THR A 167 3.44 20.42 -1.04
C THR A 167 3.05 19.41 -2.12
N ASN A 168 2.22 18.43 -1.75
CA ASN A 168 1.73 17.36 -2.62
C ASN A 168 2.84 16.70 -3.48
N PRO A 169 3.94 16.21 -2.88
CA PRO A 169 5.01 15.60 -3.64
C PRO A 169 4.53 14.35 -4.37
N VAL A 170 4.94 14.27 -5.64
CA VAL A 170 4.72 13.11 -6.50
C VAL A 170 5.81 13.05 -7.56
N ASN A 171 6.35 11.87 -7.82
CA ASN A 171 7.29 11.62 -8.91
C ASN A 171 6.64 10.83 -10.04
N LEU A 172 6.22 11.52 -11.11
CA LEU A 172 5.62 10.86 -12.29
C LEU A 172 6.61 10.63 -13.45
N GLU A 173 7.78 11.27 -13.41
CA GLU A 173 8.67 11.41 -14.57
C GLU A 173 10.00 10.64 -14.45
N SER A 174 10.70 10.71 -13.31
CA SER A 174 12.04 10.10 -13.17
C SER A 174 11.98 8.67 -12.64
N GLY A 175 12.82 7.78 -13.18
CA GLY A 175 12.92 6.39 -12.74
C GLY A 175 12.15 5.39 -13.61
N SER A 176 12.73 4.19 -13.80
CA SER A 176 12.08 3.13 -14.59
C SER A 176 11.05 2.33 -13.78
N ASN A 177 11.25 2.25 -12.48
CA ASN A 177 10.52 1.34 -11.60
C ASN A 177 9.39 2.09 -10.87
N ARG A 178 8.31 1.37 -10.55
CA ARG A 178 7.16 1.88 -9.81
C ARG A 178 7.32 1.55 -8.34
N ILE A 179 6.89 2.45 -7.47
CA ILE A 179 6.97 2.22 -6.04
C ILE A 179 5.78 1.38 -5.58
N TYR A 180 6.04 0.49 -4.63
CA TYR A 180 5.02 -0.12 -3.79
C TYR A 180 5.40 -0.01 -2.30
N ARG A 181 4.38 -0.02 -1.45
CA ARG A 181 4.47 0.28 -0.02
C ARG A 181 3.82 -0.83 0.82
N GLY A 182 3.97 -0.75 2.15
CA GLY A 182 3.26 -1.61 3.13
C GLY A 182 3.91 -2.96 3.42
N GLY A 183 4.61 -3.55 2.44
CA GLY A 183 5.11 -4.92 2.52
C GLY A 183 3.98 -5.94 2.34
N SER A 184 4.28 -7.24 2.44
CA SER A 184 3.28 -8.31 2.30
C SER A 184 3.37 -9.37 3.41
N PHE A 185 2.45 -10.34 3.42
CA PHE A 185 2.49 -11.49 4.33
C PHE A 185 3.84 -12.23 4.37
N ASP A 186 4.71 -12.05 3.37
CA ASP A 186 6.03 -12.70 3.29
C ASP A 186 7.17 -11.97 4.03
N ASN A 187 7.01 -10.71 4.44
CA ASN A 187 8.08 -9.99 5.15
C ASN A 187 8.09 -10.29 6.65
N THR A 188 8.44 -11.53 6.99
CA THR A 188 8.66 -11.94 8.38
C THR A 188 9.77 -11.11 9.03
N ASN A 189 9.60 -10.70 10.29
CA ASN A 189 10.47 -9.85 11.15
C ASN A 189 10.09 -8.36 11.30
N GLY A 190 8.89 -7.94 10.90
CA GLY A 190 8.39 -6.60 11.24
C GLY A 190 8.99 -5.46 10.42
N ALA A 191 9.63 -5.77 9.28
CA ALA A 191 10.15 -4.80 8.31
C ALA A 191 9.05 -4.14 7.46
N PHE A 192 7.93 -3.79 8.09
CA PHE A 192 6.73 -3.14 7.54
C PHE A 192 6.61 -1.71 8.06
N PHE A 193 7.72 -0.97 8.08
CA PHE A 193 7.70 0.41 8.54
C PHE A 193 6.79 1.23 7.63
N THR A 194 6.10 2.20 8.22
CA THR A 194 5.29 3.16 7.45
C THR A 194 6.12 3.87 6.38
N THR A 195 7.43 4.03 6.59
CA THR A 195 8.43 4.63 5.69
C THR A 195 8.97 3.71 4.59
N SER A 196 8.71 2.40 4.68
CA SER A 196 9.30 1.39 3.79
C SER A 196 8.83 1.57 2.34
N ARG A 197 9.80 1.76 1.43
CA ARG A 197 9.57 1.83 -0.03
C ARG A 197 10.39 0.84 -0.82
N ARG A 198 9.72 0.18 -1.76
CA ARG A 198 10.28 -0.85 -2.64
C ARG A 198 9.85 -0.59 -4.09
N TYR A 199 10.56 -1.18 -5.05
CA TYR A 199 10.40 -0.90 -6.48
C TYR A 199 10.98 -1.98 -7.39
#